data_AF-A0A381RFT3-F1
#
_entry.id   AF-A0A381RFT3-F1
#
_cell.length_a   1.000
_cell.length_b   1.000
_cell.length_c   1.000
_cell.angle_alpha   90.00
_cell.angle_beta   90.00
_cell.angle_gamma   90.00
#
_symmetry.space_group_name_H-M   'P 1'
#
loop_
_entity.id
_entity.type
_entity.pdbx_description
1 polymer ?
#
loop_
_entity_poly.entity_id
_entity_poly.type
_entity_poly.pdbx_seq_one_letter_code
_entity_poly.pdbx_strand_id
1 'polypeptide(L)'
;MIFSDKVIEGIWIDDDKTGLAILLKNKLDNSTYSIQTSKGSEHWEEFFKKFTPKEVDDFSHAHSQRKVINQKKEEETNKDQDDLKNLFDSKLKAFEISEVKESKDKILRSKIRKSTNLVELNAWVTVLLLKSISDPIHGLTEWGNLLKPAIKENE
;
A
#
# COMPACT_ATOMS: atom_id res chain seq x y z
N MET A 1 39.37 -0.80 -25.98
CA MET A 1 38.47 -0.95 -24.83
C MET A 1 37.09 -1.21 -25.38
N ILE A 2 36.55 -2.41 -25.17
CA ILE A 2 35.31 -2.87 -25.82
C ILE A 2 34.06 -2.21 -25.22
N PHE A 3 34.12 -1.79 -23.96
CA PHE A 3 33.04 -1.04 -23.32
C PHE A 3 33.21 0.46 -23.52
N SER A 4 32.23 1.10 -24.16
CA SER A 4 32.16 2.57 -24.31
C SER A 4 31.90 3.27 -22.97
N ASP A 5 31.12 2.62 -22.11
CA ASP A 5 30.64 3.13 -20.83
C ASP A 5 31.30 2.50 -19.61
N LYS A 6 31.02 3.04 -18.42
CA LYS A 6 31.64 2.55 -17.18
C LYS A 6 31.00 1.23 -16.77
N VAL A 7 31.77 0.14 -16.80
CA VAL A 7 31.36 -1.15 -16.23
C VAL A 7 31.26 -1.06 -14.71
N ILE A 8 30.08 -1.38 -14.16
CA ILE A 8 29.75 -1.31 -12.72
C ILE A 8 29.92 -2.68 -12.07
N GLU A 9 29.08 -3.64 -12.45
CA GLU A 9 29.01 -4.98 -11.88
C GLU A 9 28.62 -5.99 -12.97
N GLY A 10 28.79 -7.28 -12.67
CA GLY A 10 28.33 -8.39 -13.51
C GLY A 10 27.52 -9.36 -12.66
N ILE A 11 26.46 -9.91 -13.23
CA ILE A 11 25.53 -10.83 -12.56
C ILE A 11 25.43 -12.11 -13.37
N TRP A 12 25.56 -13.27 -12.73
CA TRP A 12 25.34 -14.56 -13.39
C TRP A 12 23.90 -14.68 -13.89
N ILE A 13 23.74 -15.10 -15.14
CA ILE A 13 22.42 -15.34 -15.75
C ILE A 13 21.96 -16.78 -15.47
N ASP A 14 22.91 -17.71 -15.34
CA ASP A 14 22.68 -19.14 -15.14
C ASP A 14 23.57 -19.71 -14.04
N ASP A 15 23.12 -20.83 -13.47
CA ASP A 15 23.81 -21.55 -12.40
C ASP A 15 25.12 -22.20 -12.87
N ASP A 16 25.21 -22.52 -14.17
CA ASP A 16 26.42 -23.06 -14.80
C ASP A 16 27.52 -22.00 -14.97
N LYS A 17 27.23 -20.73 -14.65
CA LYS A 17 28.13 -19.58 -14.76
C LYS A 17 28.74 -19.47 -16.16
N THR A 18 27.89 -19.60 -17.18
CA THR A 18 28.24 -19.53 -18.60
C THR A 18 27.75 -18.25 -19.27
N GLY A 19 26.79 -17.56 -18.67
CA GLY A 19 26.22 -16.29 -19.09
C GLY A 19 26.34 -15.21 -18.02
N LEU A 20 26.63 -13.98 -18.46
CA LEU A 20 26.82 -12.82 -17.60
C LEU A 20 25.99 -11.64 -18.10
N ALA A 21 25.24 -11.01 -17.20
CA ALA A 21 24.62 -9.71 -17.42
C ALA A 21 25.55 -8.63 -16.85
N ILE A 22 26.16 -7.84 -17.73
CA ILE A 22 27.09 -6.76 -17.34
C ILE A 22 26.29 -5.47 -17.22
N LEU A 23 26.32 -4.85 -16.05
CA LEU A 23 25.71 -3.54 -15.80
C LEU A 23 26.71 -2.43 -16.15
N LEU A 24 26.29 -1.51 -17.03
CA LEU A 24 27.05 -0.33 -17.42
C LEU A 24 26.34 0.94 -16.98
N LYS A 25 27.15 1.97 -16.68
CA LYS A 25 26.71 3.34 -16.46
C LYS A 25 27.10 4.21 -17.65
N ASN A 26 26.10 4.76 -18.33
CA ASN A 26 26.29 5.75 -19.37
C ASN A 26 26.99 6.98 -18.80
N LYS A 27 28.08 7.41 -19.45
CA LYS A 27 28.91 8.52 -18.96
C LYS A 27 28.27 9.90 -19.14
N LEU A 28 27.32 10.05 -20.06
CA LEU A 28 26.70 11.33 -20.41
C LEU A 28 25.51 11.64 -19.50
N ASP A 29 24.60 10.69 -19.34
CA ASP A 29 23.33 10.89 -18.63
C ASP A 29 23.23 10.13 -17.30
N ASN A 30 24.28 9.40 -16.91
CA ASN A 30 24.33 8.55 -15.72
C ASN A 30 23.28 7.42 -15.68
N SER A 31 22.57 7.16 -16.78
CA SER A 31 21.63 6.04 -16.87
C SER A 31 22.37 4.71 -16.78
N THR A 32 21.67 3.68 -16.33
CA THR A 32 22.20 2.33 -16.22
C THR A 32 21.47 1.39 -17.17
N TYR A 33 22.23 0.54 -17.85
CA TYR A 33 21.71 -0.49 -18.73
C TYR A 33 22.58 -1.75 -18.63
N SER A 34 22.02 -2.89 -19.01
CA SER A 34 22.73 -4.17 -18.99
C SER A 34 22.91 -4.72 -20.39
N ILE A 35 24.07 -5.33 -20.64
CA ILE A 35 24.31 -6.17 -21.82
C ILE A 35 24.50 -7.63 -21.38
N GLN A 36 24.03 -8.57 -22.19
CA GLN A 36 24.22 -9.99 -21.94
C GLN A 36 25.40 -10.52 -22.76
N THR A 37 26.18 -11.40 -22.15
CA THR A 37 27.35 -12.00 -22.78
C THR A 37 27.51 -13.44 -22.32
N SER A 38 28.22 -14.26 -23.10
CA SER A 38 28.48 -15.66 -22.81
C SER A 38 29.97 -15.96 -22.79
N LYS A 39 30.33 -17.03 -22.08
CA LYS A 39 31.71 -17.51 -21.92
C LYS A 39 32.43 -17.63 -23.26
N GLY A 40 33.63 -17.07 -23.33
CA GLY A 40 34.48 -17.09 -24.53
C GLY A 40 34.17 -16.00 -25.56
N SER A 41 33.16 -15.16 -25.34
CA SER A 41 32.95 -13.98 -26.18
C SER A 41 33.87 -12.82 -25.79
N GLU A 42 34.06 -11.87 -26.70
CA GLU A 42 34.95 -10.73 -26.48
C GLU A 42 34.55 -9.87 -25.27
N HIS A 43 33.25 -9.63 -25.08
CA HIS A 43 32.73 -8.91 -23.91
C HIS A 43 32.99 -9.65 -22.59
N TRP A 44 32.88 -10.97 -22.59
CA TRP A 44 33.19 -11.80 -21.44
C TRP A 44 34.65 -11.68 -21.02
N GLU A 45 35.57 -11.89 -21.98
CA GLU A 45 37.00 -11.83 -21.72
C GLU A 45 37.43 -10.43 -21.26
N GLU A 46 36.90 -9.36 -21.87
CA GLU A 46 37.19 -7.98 -21.44
C GLU A 46 36.67 -7.70 -20.03
N PHE A 47 35.48 -8.20 -19.67
CA PHE A 47 34.94 -8.03 -18.32
C PHE A 47 35.85 -8.68 -17.27
N PHE A 48 36.29 -9.92 -17.53
CA PHE A 48 37.13 -10.68 -16.60
C PHE A 48 38.59 -10.19 -16.51
N LYS A 49 39.02 -9.26 -17.36
CA LYS A 49 40.26 -8.50 -17.14
C LYS A 49 40.16 -7.52 -15.96
N LYS A 50 38.94 -7.09 -15.62
CA LYS A 50 38.69 -6.09 -14.57
C LYS A 50 38.12 -6.69 -13.29
N PHE A 51 37.30 -7.72 -13.41
CA PHE A 51 36.62 -8.36 -12.28
C PHE A 51 36.89 -9.86 -12.26
N THR A 52 36.88 -10.43 -11.08
CA THR A 52 37.07 -11.87 -10.85
C THR A 52 35.73 -12.61 -10.77
N PRO A 53 35.70 -13.92 -11.05
CA PRO A 53 34.49 -14.73 -10.85
C PRO A 53 33.92 -14.64 -9.43
N LYS A 54 34.79 -14.50 -8.42
CA LYS A 54 34.36 -14.31 -7.04
C LYS A 54 33.64 -12.97 -6.84
N GLU A 55 34.12 -11.89 -7.44
CA GLU A 55 33.41 -10.60 -7.38
C GLU A 55 32.05 -10.69 -8.07
N VAL A 56 31.93 -11.43 -9.17
CA VAL A 56 30.64 -11.70 -9.82
C VAL A 56 29.70 -12.50 -8.92
N ASP A 57 30.21 -13.49 -8.18
CA ASP A 57 29.44 -14.22 -7.17
C ASP A 57 28.92 -13.26 -6.08
N ASP A 58 29.80 -12.40 -5.56
CA ASP A 58 29.47 -11.41 -4.54
C ASP A 58 28.41 -10.40 -5.05
N PHE A 59 28.56 -9.91 -6.30
CA PHE A 59 27.58 -9.03 -6.95
C PHE A 59 26.23 -9.71 -7.16
N SER A 60 26.24 -10.97 -7.64
CA SER A 60 25.03 -11.75 -7.89
C SER A 60 24.26 -12.00 -6.59
N HIS A 61 24.97 -12.33 -5.52
CA HIS A 61 24.38 -12.50 -4.20
C HIS A 61 23.78 -11.20 -3.67
N ALA A 62 24.54 -10.10 -3.73
CA ALA A 62 24.06 -8.78 -3.33
C ALA A 62 22.85 -8.32 -4.16
N HIS A 63 22.84 -8.59 -5.47
CA HIS A 63 21.72 -8.28 -6.34
C HIS A 63 20.45 -9.03 -5.95
N SER A 64 20.57 -10.33 -5.65
CA SER A 64 19.44 -11.15 -5.18
C SER A 64 18.85 -10.60 -3.88
N GLN A 65 19.70 -10.26 -2.90
CA GLN A 65 19.25 -9.65 -1.64
C GLN A 65 18.54 -8.31 -1.87
N ARG A 66 19.11 -7.43 -2.71
CA ARG A 66 18.52 -6.13 -3.07
C ARG A 66 17.14 -6.31 -3.70
N LYS A 67 16.98 -7.29 -4.59
CA LYS A 67 15.70 -7.61 -5.22
C LYS A 67 14.63 -7.99 -4.19
N VAL A 68 14.95 -8.88 -3.26
CA VAL A 68 14.02 -9.30 -2.20
C VAL A 68 13.62 -8.13 -1.30
N ILE A 69 14.57 -7.29 -0.89
CA ILE A 69 14.30 -6.12 -0.04
C ILE A 69 13.42 -5.11 -0.78
N ASN A 70 13.72 -4.81 -2.05
CA ASN A 70 12.93 -3.89 -2.83
C ASN A 70 11.50 -4.40 -3.07
N GLN A 71 11.34 -5.69 -3.37
CA GLN A 71 10.02 -6.31 -3.52
C GLN A 71 9.18 -6.17 -2.25
N LYS A 72 9.75 -6.47 -1.08
CA LYS A 72 9.04 -6.29 0.20
C LYS A 72 8.63 -4.84 0.44
N LYS A 73 9.52 -3.89 0.11
CA LYS A 73 9.24 -2.46 0.27
C LYS A 73 8.15 -1.97 -0.70
N GLU A 74 8.13 -2.48 -1.92
CA GLU A 74 7.08 -2.22 -2.90
C GLU A 74 5.74 -2.79 -2.43
N GLU A 75 5.73 -4.02 -1.92
CA GLU A 75 4.53 -4.66 -1.33
C GLU A 75 3.98 -3.87 -0.14
N GLU A 76 4.84 -3.43 0.78
CA GLU A 76 4.47 -2.58 1.92
C GLU A 76 3.89 -1.24 1.46
N THR A 77 4.55 -0.58 0.50
CA THR A 77 4.08 0.70 -0.05
C THR A 77 2.73 0.54 -0.73
N ASN A 78 2.54 -0.52 -1.52
CA ASN A 78 1.26 -0.80 -2.18
C ASN A 78 0.15 -1.07 -1.16
N LYS A 79 0.45 -1.83 -0.10
CA LYS A 79 -0.50 -2.09 0.98
C LYS A 79 -0.92 -0.83 1.70
N ASP A 80 0.02 0.07 2.01
CA ASP A 80 -0.30 1.36 2.64
C ASP A 80 -1.21 2.22 1.74
N GLN A 81 -0.97 2.22 0.42
CA GLN A 81 -1.84 2.91 -0.53
C GLN A 81 -3.24 2.28 -0.59
N ASP A 82 -3.32 0.95 -0.61
CA ASP A 82 -4.58 0.22 -0.61
C ASP A 82 -5.38 0.46 0.68
N ASP A 83 -4.71 0.47 1.84
CA ASP A 83 -5.34 0.75 3.13
C ASP A 83 -5.90 2.18 3.20
N LEU A 84 -5.18 3.18 2.67
CA LEU A 84 -5.66 4.55 2.55
C LEU A 84 -6.88 4.66 1.64
N LYS A 85 -6.84 4.00 0.47
CA LYS A 85 -7.97 3.95 -0.45
C LYS A 85 -9.19 3.29 0.20
N ASN A 86 -8.99 2.15 0.85
CA ASN A 86 -10.04 1.42 1.56
C ASN A 86 -10.66 2.25 2.68
N LEU A 87 -9.86 2.99 3.44
CA LEU A 87 -10.35 3.90 4.46
C LEU A 87 -11.19 5.03 3.87
N PHE A 88 -10.72 5.62 2.77
CA PHE A 88 -11.46 6.68 2.07
C PHE A 88 -12.81 6.18 1.54
N ASP A 89 -12.81 5.06 0.84
CA ASP A 89 -14.03 4.43 0.31
C ASP A 89 -15.01 4.07 1.44
N SER A 90 -14.49 3.56 2.56
CA SER A 90 -15.31 3.23 3.74
C SER A 90 -15.91 4.47 4.39
N LYS A 91 -15.18 5.60 4.43
CA LYS A 91 -15.73 6.88 4.90
C LYS A 91 -16.87 7.36 4.02
N LEU A 92 -16.73 7.28 2.69
CA LEU A 92 -17.80 7.64 1.77
C LEU A 92 -19.06 6.82 2.05
N LYS A 93 -18.93 5.50 2.13
CA LYS A 93 -20.03 4.58 2.48
C LYS A 93 -20.65 4.90 3.84
N ALA A 94 -19.85 5.23 4.84
CA ALA A 94 -20.35 5.63 6.16
C ALA A 94 -21.24 6.88 6.10
N PHE A 95 -20.95 7.83 5.21
CA PHE A 95 -21.78 9.03 5.01
C PHE A 95 -23.04 8.80 4.16
N GLU A 96 -23.16 7.63 3.52
CA GLU A 96 -24.36 7.23 2.79
C GLU A 96 -25.42 6.59 3.71
N ILE A 97 -25.03 6.15 4.91
CA ILE A 97 -25.95 5.64 5.93
C ILE A 97 -26.90 6.78 6.35
N SER A 98 -28.21 6.56 6.22
CA SER A 98 -29.27 7.55 6.47
C SER A 98 -29.12 8.27 7.81
N GLU A 99 -28.90 7.50 8.88
CA GLU A 99 -28.73 8.01 10.24
C GLU A 99 -27.50 8.91 10.36
N VAL A 100 -26.39 8.58 9.69
CA VAL A 100 -25.15 9.39 9.67
C VAL A 100 -25.30 10.63 8.80
N LYS A 101 -25.96 10.47 7.65
CA LYS A 101 -26.19 11.53 6.66
C LYS A 101 -27.07 12.64 7.23
N GLU A 102 -28.18 12.27 7.85
CA GLU A 102 -29.19 13.17 8.38
C GLU A 102 -28.93 13.62 9.83
N SER A 103 -27.90 13.06 10.49
CA SER A 103 -27.56 13.42 11.87
C SER A 103 -27.17 14.90 12.01
N LYS A 104 -27.81 15.56 12.98
CA LYS A 104 -27.48 16.92 13.42
C LYS A 104 -26.25 16.99 14.32
N ASP A 105 -25.73 15.85 14.76
CA ASP A 105 -24.54 15.79 15.61
C ASP A 105 -23.27 16.09 14.79
N LYS A 106 -22.93 17.38 14.72
CA LYS A 106 -21.76 17.88 14.01
C LYS A 106 -20.45 17.32 14.57
N ILE A 107 -20.41 16.98 15.87
CA ILE A 107 -19.21 16.49 16.53
C ILE A 107 -18.93 15.06 16.06
N LEU A 108 -19.92 14.16 16.17
CA LEU A 108 -19.75 12.76 15.74
C LEU A 108 -19.48 12.67 14.23
N ARG A 109 -20.20 13.44 13.40
CA ARG A 109 -19.92 13.50 11.95
C ARG A 109 -18.51 14.01 11.65
N SER A 110 -17.99 14.96 12.44
CA SER A 110 -16.60 15.42 12.29
C SER A 110 -15.58 14.32 12.62
N LYS A 111 -15.82 13.54 13.68
CA LYS A 111 -14.96 12.41 14.06
C LYS A 111 -14.92 11.31 13.00
N ILE A 112 -16.07 10.97 12.39
CA ILE A 112 -16.17 10.02 11.26
C ILE A 112 -15.31 10.50 10.08
N ARG A 113 -15.40 11.78 9.66
CA ARG A 113 -14.55 12.31 8.55
C ARG A 113 -13.06 12.23 8.88
N LYS A 114 -12.70 12.55 10.12
CA LYS A 114 -11.31 12.67 10.59
C LYS A 114 -10.68 11.34 11.01
N SER A 115 -11.44 10.24 11.02
CA SER A 115 -10.93 8.94 11.47
C SER A 115 -9.68 8.53 10.68
N THR A 116 -8.66 8.03 11.37
CA THR A 116 -7.34 7.73 10.78
C THR A 116 -7.20 6.28 10.33
N ASN A 117 -8.12 5.42 10.75
CA ASN A 117 -8.16 4.01 10.42
C ASN A 117 -9.60 3.48 10.49
N LEU A 118 -9.83 2.26 10.00
CA LEU A 118 -11.16 1.64 9.93
C LEU A 118 -11.76 1.35 11.31
N VAL A 119 -10.93 1.03 12.31
CA VAL A 119 -11.40 0.74 13.67
C VAL A 119 -12.03 1.99 14.28
N GLU A 120 -11.35 3.14 14.17
CA GLU A 120 -11.85 4.42 14.63
C GLU A 120 -13.12 4.83 13.88
N LEU A 121 -13.13 4.68 12.55
CA LEU A 121 -14.30 4.96 11.71
C LEU A 121 -15.52 4.18 12.19
N ASN A 122 -15.37 2.85 12.33
CA ASN A 122 -16.45 1.96 12.72
C ASN A 122 -16.95 2.25 14.14
N ALA A 123 -16.05 2.59 15.08
CA ALA A 123 -16.43 2.98 16.43
C ALA A 123 -17.31 4.23 16.43
N TRP A 124 -16.91 5.30 15.73
CA TRP A 124 -17.70 6.53 15.69
C TRP A 124 -19.02 6.38 14.94
N VAL A 125 -19.04 5.62 13.85
CA VAL A 125 -20.28 5.28 13.14
C VAL A 125 -21.23 4.53 14.08
N THR A 126 -20.75 3.51 14.79
CA THR A 126 -21.56 2.72 15.74
C THR A 126 -22.14 3.60 16.86
N VAL A 127 -21.34 4.51 17.42
CA VAL A 127 -21.81 5.44 18.46
C VAL A 127 -22.91 6.36 17.92
N LEU A 128 -22.75 6.86 16.69
CA LEU A 128 -23.78 7.70 16.07
C LEU A 128 -25.07 6.91 15.82
N LEU A 129 -24.97 5.69 15.30
CA LEU A 129 -26.12 4.81 15.06
C LEU A 129 -26.86 4.47 16.37
N LEU A 130 -26.11 4.16 17.43
CA LEU A 130 -26.70 3.91 18.74
C LEU A 130 -27.44 5.15 19.26
N LYS A 131 -26.83 6.34 19.08
CA LYS A 131 -27.44 7.61 19.45
C LYS A 131 -28.72 7.89 18.66
N SER A 132 -28.76 7.58 17.36
CA SER A 132 -29.98 7.75 16.56
C SER A 132 -31.11 6.80 16.96
N ILE A 133 -30.80 5.65 17.57
CA ILE A 133 -31.80 4.75 18.15
C ILE A 133 -32.34 5.32 19.47
N SER A 134 -31.47 5.92 20.30
CA SER A 134 -31.88 6.50 21.59
C SER A 134 -32.57 7.86 21.47
N ASP A 135 -32.23 8.64 20.43
CA ASP A 135 -32.89 9.90 20.14
C ASP A 135 -34.26 9.60 19.48
N PRO A 136 -35.38 10.21 19.94
CA PRO A 136 -36.74 9.84 19.53
C PRO A 136 -37.13 10.31 18.11
N ILE A 137 -36.19 10.31 17.16
CA ILE A 137 -36.44 10.68 15.77
C ILE A 137 -36.80 9.46 14.91
N HIS A 138 -36.64 8.21 15.34
CA HIS A 138 -37.02 7.08 14.47
C HIS A 138 -37.45 5.74 15.12
N GLY A 139 -38.33 5.73 16.13
CA GLY A 139 -39.04 4.47 16.42
C GLY A 139 -39.73 4.27 17.77
N LEU A 140 -39.61 5.20 18.72
CA LEU A 140 -40.25 5.06 20.05
C LEU A 140 -41.38 6.08 20.31
N THR A 141 -41.62 7.00 19.38
CA THR A 141 -42.68 8.02 19.50
C THR A 141 -44.07 7.52 19.12
N GLU A 142 -44.20 6.42 18.37
CA GLU A 142 -45.52 5.88 18.02
C GLU A 142 -46.17 5.12 19.18
N TRP A 143 -45.40 4.30 19.91
CA TRP A 143 -45.91 3.55 21.06
C TRP A 143 -46.19 4.44 22.29
N GLY A 144 -45.44 5.54 22.47
CA GLY A 144 -45.64 6.48 23.57
C GLY A 144 -46.87 7.38 23.42
N ASN A 145 -47.40 7.55 22.21
CA ASN A 145 -48.61 8.34 21.96
C ASN A 145 -49.89 7.50 21.92
N LEU A 146 -49.79 6.19 21.65
CA LEU A 146 -50.93 5.25 21.72
C LEU A 146 -51.37 4.95 23.17
N LEU A 147 -50.49 5.15 24.15
CA LEU A 147 -50.78 4.89 25.57
C LEU A 147 -51.25 6.13 26.36
N LYS A 148 -51.45 7.28 25.70
CA LYS A 148 -51.77 8.56 26.39
C LYS A 148 -53.25 8.87 26.67
N PRO A 149 -54.28 8.17 26.17
CA PRO A 149 -55.65 8.41 26.64
C PRO A 149 -56.23 7.20 27.40
N ALA A 150 -55.60 6.80 28.51
CA ALA A 150 -56.23 5.86 29.46
C ALA A 150 -56.13 6.29 30.95
N ILE A 151 -55.59 7.48 31.23
CA ILE A 151 -55.41 8.00 32.61
C ILE A 151 -56.20 9.30 32.83
N LYS A 152 -57.32 9.48 32.12
CA LYS A 152 -58.29 10.54 32.42
C LYS A 152 -59.70 9.96 32.38
N GLU A 153 -60.01 9.15 33.37
CA GLU A 153 -61.37 8.82 33.83
C GLU A 153 -61.22 7.91 35.06
N ASN A 154 -60.86 8.51 36.20
CA ASN A 154 -61.10 8.02 37.57
C ASN A 154 -60.45 9.00 38.56
N GLU A 155 -61.01 10.21 38.62
CA GLU A 155 -60.98 11.09 39.80
C GLU A 155 -62.22 11.99 39.78
#